data_AF-A0A924JUA3-F1
#
_entry.id   AF-A0A924JUA3-F1
#
_cell.length_a   1.000
_cell.length_b   1.000
_cell.length_c   1.000
_cell.angle_alpha   90.00
_cell.angle_beta   90.00
_cell.angle_gamma   90.00
#
_symmetry.space_group_name_H-M   'P 1'
#
loop_
_entity.id
_entity.type
_entity.pdbx_description
1 polymer ?
#
loop_
_entity_poly.entity_id
_entity_poly.type
_entity_poly.pdbx_seq_one_letter_code
_entity_poly.pdbx_strand_id
1 'polypeptide(L)'
;MRQELDAILPEKPLILTSHDAYGMWVNSAALAAVGIDNLTPDPLGGRILRDHDGVPTGVLLDTAMGLLGKLMPAHDPAYLRRAMLAPQERLHSVGITSWQDAMVGHTDLGQDPLPVYEALIRDGFLTARVAAALWWDRDRGVDQIDELVHCRTLADSVPGTSAETAKIMQDGMIENQTAAMLAPCSLPSSIDRGPSMIDPAALTAATIRLDALGFNIHFHAVGDRAVRECLDAVESARKANGSSSGRH
;
A
#
# COMPACT_ATOMS: atom_id res chain seq x y z
N MET A 1 13.07 14.27 -17.58
CA MET A 1 12.52 12.91 -17.38
C MET A 1 11.37 12.55 -18.31
N ARG A 2 10.15 13.13 -18.28
CA ARG A 2 9.08 12.78 -19.27
C ARG A 2 9.54 12.88 -20.72
N GLN A 3 10.19 13.98 -21.10
CA GLN A 3 10.73 14.19 -22.45
C GLN A 3 11.78 13.12 -22.84
N GLU A 4 12.57 12.63 -21.89
CA GLU A 4 13.53 11.56 -22.13
C GLU A 4 12.81 10.23 -22.38
N LEU A 5 11.74 9.94 -21.63
CA LEU A 5 10.92 8.76 -21.84
C LEU A 5 10.14 8.82 -23.16
N ASP A 6 9.65 10.00 -23.54
CA ASP A 6 9.03 10.23 -24.85
C ASP A 6 10.02 9.98 -26.00
N ALA A 7 11.30 10.34 -25.83
CA ALA A 7 12.33 10.07 -26.84
C ALA A 7 12.66 8.57 -27.00
N ILE A 8 12.46 7.77 -25.94
CA ILE A 8 12.68 6.30 -25.97
C ILE A 8 11.47 5.58 -26.59
N LEU A 9 10.25 5.92 -26.16
CA LEU A 9 9.04 5.23 -26.57
C LEU A 9 7.86 6.22 -26.63
N PRO A 10 7.66 6.95 -27.74
CA PRO A 10 6.65 8.01 -27.81
C PRO A 10 5.22 7.49 -27.94
N GLU A 11 5.01 6.35 -28.62
CA GLU A 11 3.69 5.89 -29.04
C GLU A 11 3.01 4.91 -28.06
N LYS A 12 3.73 4.43 -27.04
CA LYS A 12 3.23 3.41 -26.11
C LYS A 12 3.45 3.87 -24.67
N PRO A 13 2.51 3.60 -23.74
CA PRO A 13 2.72 3.87 -22.34
C PRO A 13 4.01 3.24 -21.82
N LEU A 14 4.87 4.06 -21.20
CA LEU A 14 6.07 3.64 -20.49
C LEU A 14 5.95 4.07 -19.04
N ILE A 15 6.13 3.13 -18.11
CA ILE A 15 6.01 3.33 -16.67
C ILE A 15 7.26 2.75 -16.02
N LEU A 16 7.97 3.57 -15.24
CA LEU A 16 9.12 3.18 -14.45
C LEU A 16 8.84 3.47 -12.98
N THR A 17 8.84 2.43 -12.14
CA THR A 17 8.65 2.58 -10.70
C THR A 17 9.96 2.89 -10.00
N SER A 18 9.91 3.80 -9.03
CA SER A 18 11.05 4.10 -8.16
C SER A 18 11.43 2.91 -7.29
N HIS A 19 12.70 2.89 -6.89
CA HIS A 19 13.22 1.82 -6.03
C HIS A 19 12.53 1.77 -4.66
N ASP A 20 12.12 2.92 -4.12
CA ASP A 20 11.39 3.02 -2.85
C ASP A 20 9.89 2.72 -2.99
N ALA A 21 9.39 2.48 -4.21
CA ALA A 21 7.99 2.23 -4.53
C ALA A 21 7.00 3.36 -4.14
N TYR A 22 7.49 4.60 -3.96
CA TYR A 22 6.67 5.78 -3.67
C TYR A 22 6.62 6.80 -4.82
N GLY A 23 7.18 6.46 -5.98
CA GLY A 23 7.11 7.28 -7.18
C GLY A 23 7.08 6.46 -8.48
N MET A 24 6.52 7.05 -9.52
CA MET A 24 6.59 6.54 -10.89
C MET A 24 6.97 7.64 -11.87
N TRP A 25 7.79 7.29 -12.85
CA TRP A 25 8.07 8.11 -14.03
C TRP A 25 7.36 7.55 -15.24
N VAL A 26 6.63 8.41 -15.92
CA VAL A 26 5.83 8.07 -17.08
C VAL A 26 6.04 9.01 -18.26
N ASN A 27 5.84 8.49 -19.46
CA ASN A 27 5.85 9.27 -20.69
C ASN A 27 4.48 9.92 -20.98
N SER A 28 4.42 10.73 -22.03
CA SER A 28 3.20 11.44 -22.43
C SER A 28 2.09 10.48 -22.87
N ALA A 29 2.44 9.36 -23.52
CA ALA A 29 1.46 8.35 -23.92
C ALA A 29 0.75 7.69 -22.73
N ALA A 30 1.47 7.41 -21.63
CA ALA A 30 0.88 6.87 -20.42
C ALA A 30 -0.10 7.85 -19.75
N LEU A 31 0.31 9.13 -19.60
CA LEU A 31 -0.58 10.18 -19.06
C LEU A 31 -1.85 10.33 -19.90
N ALA A 32 -1.72 10.38 -21.24
CA ALA A 32 -2.85 10.49 -22.15
C ALA A 32 -3.79 9.28 -22.07
N ALA A 33 -3.24 8.06 -21.97
CA ALA A 33 -4.03 6.84 -21.85
C ALA A 33 -4.85 6.78 -20.56
N VAL A 34 -4.40 7.46 -19.49
CA VAL A 34 -5.18 7.59 -18.26
C VAL A 34 -6.03 8.85 -18.16
N GLY A 35 -5.81 9.82 -19.04
CA GLY A 35 -6.53 11.09 -19.05
C GLY A 35 -6.00 12.11 -18.05
N ILE A 36 -4.73 12.00 -17.65
CA ILE A 36 -4.08 13.01 -16.78
C ILE A 36 -3.65 14.21 -17.62
N ASP A 37 -4.13 15.38 -17.24
CA ASP A 37 -3.84 16.68 -17.84
C ASP A 37 -3.50 17.75 -16.77
N ASN A 38 -3.39 19.01 -17.17
CA ASN A 38 -3.10 20.13 -16.27
C ASN A 38 -4.26 20.48 -15.31
N LEU A 39 -5.48 20.00 -15.57
CA LEU A 39 -6.66 20.23 -14.74
C LEU A 39 -6.95 19.07 -13.77
N THR A 40 -6.32 17.92 -13.99
CA THR A 40 -6.46 16.75 -13.12
C THR A 40 -5.98 17.11 -11.71
N PRO A 41 -6.81 16.99 -10.66
CA PRO A 41 -6.38 17.28 -9.30
C PRO A 41 -5.44 16.21 -8.75
N ASP A 42 -4.68 16.55 -7.72
CA ASP A 42 -3.92 15.57 -6.95
C ASP A 42 -4.90 14.71 -6.13
N PRO A 43 -4.77 13.36 -6.11
CA PRO A 43 -5.60 12.51 -5.28
C PRO A 43 -5.22 12.64 -3.80
N LEU A 44 -6.12 12.23 -2.91
CA LEU A 44 -5.84 12.22 -1.47
C LEU A 44 -4.60 11.36 -1.17
N GLY A 45 -3.58 11.97 -0.55
CA GLY A 45 -2.35 11.29 -0.17
C GLY A 45 -1.40 10.99 -1.32
N GLY A 46 -1.55 11.67 -2.47
CA GLY A 46 -0.68 11.50 -3.63
C GLY A 46 -0.50 12.82 -4.37
N ARG A 47 0.50 12.89 -5.26
CA ARG A 47 0.80 14.12 -6.00
C ARG A 47 1.18 13.85 -7.44
N ILE A 48 0.71 14.72 -8.34
CA ILE A 48 1.14 14.78 -9.73
C ILE A 48 2.12 15.95 -9.83
N LEU A 49 3.41 15.69 -10.03
CA LEU A 49 4.36 16.80 -10.11
C LEU A 49 4.15 17.57 -11.42
N ARG A 50 4.01 18.88 -11.31
CA ARG A 50 3.80 19.81 -12.43
C ARG A 50 4.99 20.76 -12.53
N ASP A 51 5.28 21.20 -13.75
CA ASP A 51 6.25 22.26 -13.98
C ASP A 51 5.64 23.65 -13.67
N HIS A 52 6.41 24.71 -13.95
CA HIS A 52 5.98 26.09 -13.71
C HIS A 52 4.74 26.53 -14.50
N ASP A 53 4.41 25.85 -15.61
CA ASP A 53 3.23 26.13 -16.43
C ASP A 53 2.01 25.29 -15.99
N GLY A 54 2.15 24.49 -14.93
CA GLY A 54 1.12 23.58 -14.45
C GLY A 54 0.99 22.30 -15.27
N VAL A 55 1.95 22.01 -16.15
CA VAL A 55 1.90 20.82 -17.01
C VAL A 55 2.45 19.60 -16.25
N PRO A 56 1.76 18.44 -16.25
CA PRO A 56 2.25 17.23 -15.58
C PRO A 56 3.61 16.78 -16.12
N THR A 57 4.61 16.73 -15.25
CA THR A 57 6.01 16.40 -15.58
C THR A 57 6.26 14.92 -15.87
N GLY A 58 5.23 14.08 -15.75
CA GLY A 58 5.35 12.62 -15.81
C GLY A 58 5.86 11.97 -14.53
N VAL A 59 5.89 12.69 -13.40
CA VAL A 59 6.20 12.09 -12.08
C VAL A 59 4.91 12.00 -11.27
N LEU A 60 4.53 10.78 -10.85
CA LEU A 60 3.40 10.51 -9.96
C LEU A 60 3.92 9.97 -8.63
N LEU A 61 3.43 10.49 -7.51
CA LEU A 61 3.88 10.13 -6.16
C LEU A 61 2.74 9.51 -5.34
N ASP A 62 3.08 8.51 -4.53
CA ASP A 62 2.18 7.82 -3.60
C ASP A 62 0.87 7.37 -4.27
N THR A 63 -0.30 7.73 -3.73
CA THR A 63 -1.61 7.28 -4.25
C THR A 63 -1.88 7.74 -5.70
N ALA A 64 -1.18 8.76 -6.21
CA ALA A 64 -1.29 9.15 -7.61
C ALA A 64 -0.76 8.09 -8.58
N MET A 65 0.12 7.19 -8.12
CA MET A 65 0.56 6.03 -8.90
C MET A 65 -0.60 5.11 -9.27
N GLY A 66 -1.61 4.98 -8.39
CA GLY A 66 -2.80 4.16 -8.63
C GLY A 66 -3.63 4.59 -9.84
N LEU A 67 -3.51 5.86 -10.27
CA LEU A 67 -4.17 6.35 -11.50
C LEU A 67 -3.72 5.58 -12.75
N LEU A 68 -2.53 4.96 -12.71
CA LEU A 68 -1.98 4.14 -13.78
C LEU A 68 -2.44 2.68 -13.72
N GLY A 69 -3.17 2.25 -12.69
CA GLY A 69 -3.54 0.85 -12.46
C GLY A 69 -4.19 0.18 -13.68
N LYS A 70 -5.05 0.90 -14.41
CA LYS A 70 -5.72 0.39 -15.62
C LYS A 70 -4.78 0.10 -16.81
N LEU A 71 -3.56 0.64 -16.78
CA LEU A 71 -2.53 0.38 -17.79
C LEU A 71 -1.66 -0.81 -17.44
N MET A 72 -1.67 -1.25 -16.18
CA MET A 72 -0.84 -2.35 -15.71
C MET A 72 -1.40 -3.68 -16.25
N PRO A 73 -0.65 -4.42 -17.07
CA PRO A 73 -1.12 -5.69 -17.59
C PRO A 73 -1.24 -6.71 -16.46
N ALA A 74 -2.21 -7.62 -16.57
CA ALA A 74 -2.25 -8.78 -15.69
C ALA A 74 -0.95 -9.58 -15.83
N HIS A 75 -0.40 -10.02 -14.69
CA HIS A 75 0.80 -10.84 -14.72
C HIS A 75 0.46 -12.28 -15.12
N ASP A 76 1.33 -12.88 -15.93
CA ASP A 76 1.28 -14.31 -16.24
C ASP A 76 1.42 -15.14 -14.95
N PRO A 77 0.53 -16.11 -14.68
CA PRO A 77 0.64 -16.99 -13.51
C PRO A 77 2.01 -17.67 -13.38
N ALA A 78 2.64 -18.05 -14.50
CA ALA A 78 3.97 -18.65 -14.45
C ALA A 78 5.04 -17.64 -14.06
N TYR A 79 4.88 -16.37 -14.46
CA TYR A 79 5.72 -15.27 -13.98
C TYR A 79 5.53 -15.03 -12.47
N LEU A 80 4.28 -14.92 -11.98
CA LEU A 80 3.99 -14.72 -10.56
C LEU A 80 4.59 -15.81 -9.68
N ARG A 81 4.49 -17.08 -10.11
CA ARG A 81 5.14 -18.22 -9.44
C ARG A 81 6.66 -18.02 -9.34
N ARG A 82 7.34 -17.64 -10.43
CA ARG A 82 8.79 -17.38 -10.40
C ARG A 82 9.12 -16.18 -9.51
N ALA A 83 8.33 -15.12 -9.60
CA ALA A 83 8.52 -13.89 -8.83
C ALA A 83 8.36 -14.10 -7.31
N MET A 84 7.53 -15.05 -6.88
CA MET A 84 7.38 -15.43 -5.47
C MET A 84 8.44 -16.43 -4.98
N LEU A 85 8.91 -17.34 -5.84
CA LEU A 85 9.93 -18.31 -5.45
C LEU A 85 11.35 -17.72 -5.38
N ALA A 86 11.65 -16.70 -6.18
CA ALA A 86 12.95 -16.00 -6.14
C ALA A 86 13.27 -15.36 -4.76
N PRO A 87 12.37 -14.56 -4.13
CA PRO A 87 12.63 -14.03 -2.80
C PRO A 87 12.68 -15.15 -1.74
N GLN A 88 11.88 -16.21 -1.86
CA GLN A 88 11.99 -17.37 -0.96
C GLN A 88 13.40 -17.97 -1.01
N GLU A 89 13.92 -18.28 -2.20
CA GLU A 89 15.28 -18.83 -2.37
C GLU A 89 16.33 -17.88 -1.78
N ARG A 90 16.20 -16.58 -2.06
CA ARG A 90 17.11 -15.57 -1.52
C ARG A 90 17.07 -15.49 0.00
N LEU A 91 15.89 -15.45 0.60
CA LEU A 91 15.70 -15.39 2.06
C LEU A 91 16.20 -16.67 2.73
N HIS A 92 15.94 -17.83 2.13
CA HIS A 92 16.44 -19.12 2.61
C HIS A 92 17.97 -19.19 2.59
N SER A 93 18.61 -18.62 1.57
CA SER A 93 20.08 -18.59 1.46
C SER A 93 20.76 -17.86 2.63
N VAL A 94 20.02 -17.03 3.36
CA VAL A 94 20.51 -16.30 4.54
C VAL A 94 19.83 -16.75 5.84
N GLY A 95 19.13 -17.90 5.82
CA GLY A 95 18.51 -18.51 7.00
C GLY A 95 17.15 -17.89 7.41
N ILE A 96 16.57 -17.01 6.60
CA ILE A 96 15.24 -16.44 6.86
C ILE A 96 14.19 -17.38 6.29
N THR A 97 13.41 -18.04 7.15
CA THR A 97 12.39 -19.03 6.75
C THR A 97 10.95 -18.55 6.95
N SER A 98 10.77 -17.27 7.27
CA SER A 98 9.46 -16.67 7.47
C SER A 98 9.47 -15.17 7.21
N TRP A 99 8.37 -14.63 6.71
CA TRP A 99 8.18 -13.20 6.51
C TRP A 99 6.73 -12.80 6.76
N GLN A 100 6.52 -11.50 6.92
CA GLN A 100 5.20 -10.90 6.87
C GLN A 100 5.05 -10.18 5.54
N ASP A 101 4.04 -10.55 4.77
CA ASP A 101 3.68 -9.84 3.54
C ASP A 101 2.75 -8.69 3.92
N ALA A 102 3.21 -7.46 3.72
CA ALA A 102 2.52 -6.26 4.17
C ALA A 102 1.38 -5.82 3.24
N MET A 103 1.16 -6.49 2.11
CA MET A 103 0.26 -6.02 1.05
C MET A 103 -0.52 -7.18 0.42
N VAL A 104 -1.31 -7.89 1.23
CA VAL A 104 -2.18 -9.00 0.78
C VAL A 104 -3.62 -8.52 0.65
N GLY A 105 -4.30 -8.85 -0.44
CA GLY A 105 -5.63 -8.31 -0.78
C GLY A 105 -5.60 -7.33 -1.95
N HIS A 106 -6.75 -6.74 -2.26
CA HIS A 106 -6.87 -5.75 -3.34
C HIS A 106 -6.22 -4.42 -2.93
N THR A 107 -5.29 -3.91 -3.73
CA THR A 107 -4.60 -2.64 -3.46
C THR A 107 -4.55 -1.76 -4.71
N ASP A 108 -4.36 -0.45 -4.52
CA ASP A 108 -4.21 0.51 -5.62
C ASP A 108 -2.92 0.31 -6.43
N LEU A 109 -1.99 -0.49 -5.91
CA LEU A 109 -0.63 -0.65 -6.44
C LEU A 109 -0.39 -1.99 -7.14
N GLY A 110 -1.33 -2.94 -7.06
CA GLY A 110 -1.09 -4.24 -7.67
C GLY A 110 -2.22 -5.26 -7.53
N GLN A 111 -1.95 -6.43 -8.09
CA GLN A 111 -2.83 -7.60 -7.99
C GLN A 111 -2.69 -8.24 -6.61
N ASP A 112 -3.79 -8.79 -6.10
CA ASP A 112 -3.79 -9.55 -4.85
C ASP A 112 -2.84 -10.76 -4.95
N PRO A 113 -1.82 -10.88 -4.08
CA PRO A 113 -0.90 -12.01 -4.08
C PRO A 113 -1.50 -13.29 -3.49
N LEU A 114 -2.66 -13.22 -2.80
CA LEU A 114 -3.25 -14.37 -2.10
C LEU A 114 -3.45 -15.60 -3.00
N PRO A 115 -4.03 -15.50 -4.22
CA PRO A 115 -4.19 -16.67 -5.11
C PRO A 115 -2.86 -17.31 -5.51
N VAL A 116 -1.76 -16.55 -5.54
CA VAL A 116 -0.42 -17.07 -5.83
C VAL A 116 0.10 -17.87 -4.65
N TYR A 117 -0.06 -17.37 -3.43
CA TYR A 117 0.30 -18.12 -2.22
C TYR A 117 -0.50 -19.42 -2.11
N GLU A 118 -1.82 -19.38 -2.32
CA GLU A 118 -2.68 -20.57 -2.31
C GLU A 118 -2.19 -21.63 -3.30
N ALA A 119 -1.88 -21.23 -4.54
CA ALA A 119 -1.38 -22.13 -5.57
C ALA A 119 -0.01 -22.75 -5.18
N LEU A 120 0.92 -21.93 -4.68
CA LEU A 120 2.25 -22.41 -4.28
C LEU A 120 2.19 -23.38 -3.10
N ILE A 121 1.26 -23.17 -2.16
CA ILE A 121 1.11 -24.06 -1.01
C ILE A 121 0.46 -25.37 -1.44
N ARG A 122 -0.64 -25.30 -2.19
CA ARG A 122 -1.30 -26.49 -2.75
C ARG A 122 -0.34 -27.37 -3.54
N ASP A 123 0.53 -26.76 -4.33
CA ASP A 123 1.46 -27.46 -5.20
C ASP A 123 2.78 -27.83 -4.49
N GLY A 124 2.93 -27.50 -3.20
CA GLY A 124 4.09 -27.86 -2.37
C GLY A 124 5.38 -27.08 -2.65
N PHE A 125 5.28 -25.91 -3.28
CA PHE A 125 6.43 -25.06 -3.62
C PHE A 125 6.75 -23.97 -2.58
N LEU A 126 5.75 -23.50 -1.83
CA LEU A 126 5.99 -22.57 -0.72
C LEU A 126 6.46 -23.36 0.49
N THR A 127 7.68 -23.09 0.92
CA THR A 127 8.33 -23.76 2.08
C THR A 127 8.60 -22.79 3.23
N ALA A 128 8.46 -21.49 2.99
CA ALA A 128 8.49 -20.48 4.03
C ALA A 128 7.14 -20.36 4.76
N ARG A 129 7.18 -19.79 5.96
CA ARG A 129 5.97 -19.38 6.69
C ARG A 129 5.62 -17.93 6.38
N VAL A 130 4.38 -17.68 6.00
CA VAL A 130 3.93 -16.34 5.57
C VAL A 130 2.85 -15.83 6.50
N ALA A 131 3.12 -14.72 7.18
CA ALA A 131 2.10 -13.95 7.87
C ALA A 131 1.56 -12.89 6.88
N ALA A 132 0.35 -13.06 6.38
CA ALA A 132 -0.31 -12.08 5.54
C ALA A 132 -0.84 -10.92 6.39
N ALA A 133 -0.46 -9.70 6.05
CA ALA A 133 -1.14 -8.50 6.50
C ALA A 133 -2.19 -8.13 5.44
N LEU A 134 -3.46 -8.31 5.81
CA LEU A 134 -4.59 -8.01 4.95
C LEU A 134 -4.71 -6.49 4.78
N TRP A 135 -4.68 -6.03 3.55
CA TRP A 135 -4.76 -4.63 3.19
C TRP A 135 -6.12 -4.05 3.59
N TRP A 136 -6.08 -2.92 4.29
CA TRP A 136 -7.26 -2.13 4.60
C TRP A 136 -7.57 -1.16 3.46
N ASP A 137 -8.69 -1.38 2.80
CA ASP A 137 -9.24 -0.45 1.82
C ASP A 137 -9.86 0.75 2.56
N ARG A 138 -9.22 1.92 2.42
CA ARG A 138 -9.64 3.15 3.11
C ARG A 138 -11.04 3.64 2.69
N ASP A 139 -11.49 3.31 1.49
CA ASP A 139 -12.76 3.81 0.94
C ASP A 139 -13.95 2.97 1.39
N ARG A 140 -13.69 1.75 1.86
CA ARG A 140 -14.73 0.81 2.32
C ARG A 140 -15.01 0.88 3.81
N GLY A 141 -14.08 1.41 4.60
CA GLY A 141 -14.24 1.53 6.05
C GLY A 141 -14.54 0.17 6.72
N VAL A 142 -15.39 0.16 7.74
CA VAL A 142 -15.69 -1.04 8.55
C VAL A 142 -16.48 -2.12 7.80
N ASP A 143 -17.07 -1.81 6.66
CA ASP A 143 -17.90 -2.76 5.90
C ASP A 143 -17.08 -3.93 5.31
N GLN A 144 -15.76 -3.76 5.18
CA GLN A 144 -14.86 -4.83 4.70
C GLN A 144 -14.51 -5.88 5.76
N ILE A 145 -14.83 -5.65 7.04
CA ILE A 145 -14.30 -6.45 8.16
C ILE A 145 -14.71 -7.92 8.07
N ASP A 146 -15.94 -8.21 7.64
CA ASP A 146 -16.41 -9.60 7.49
C ASP A 146 -15.59 -10.34 6.41
N GLU A 147 -15.17 -9.66 5.36
CA GLU A 147 -14.27 -10.21 4.34
C GLU A 147 -12.87 -10.46 4.91
N LEU A 148 -12.33 -9.55 5.73
CA LEU A 148 -11.04 -9.75 6.39
C LEU A 148 -11.06 -10.97 7.32
N VAL A 149 -12.15 -11.16 8.08
CA VAL A 149 -12.37 -12.34 8.93
C VAL A 149 -12.45 -13.62 8.09
N HIS A 150 -13.11 -13.56 6.94
CA HIS A 150 -13.18 -14.67 6.00
C HIS A 150 -11.79 -15.03 5.45
N CYS A 151 -11.02 -14.04 4.99
CA CYS A 151 -9.65 -14.22 4.51
C CYS A 151 -8.73 -14.82 5.57
N ARG A 152 -8.85 -14.39 6.84
CA ARG A 152 -8.14 -15.02 7.98
C ARG A 152 -8.47 -16.50 8.10
N THR A 153 -9.74 -16.85 8.04
CA THR A 153 -10.20 -18.25 8.14
C THR A 153 -9.62 -19.10 7.00
N LEU A 154 -9.56 -18.56 5.78
CA LEU A 154 -8.95 -19.24 4.64
C LEU A 154 -7.44 -19.41 4.83
N ALA A 155 -6.72 -18.36 5.23
CA ALA A 155 -5.29 -18.43 5.47
C ALA A 155 -4.91 -19.44 6.58
N ASP A 156 -5.70 -19.50 7.65
CA ASP A 156 -5.48 -20.43 8.77
C ASP A 156 -5.76 -21.89 8.38
N SER A 157 -6.55 -22.13 7.32
CA SER A 157 -6.79 -23.48 6.78
C SER A 157 -5.58 -24.06 6.03
N VAL A 158 -4.58 -23.21 5.76
CA VAL A 158 -3.42 -23.55 4.95
C VAL A 158 -2.16 -23.63 5.83
N PRO A 159 -1.49 -24.80 5.92
CA PRO A 159 -0.33 -24.95 6.79
C PRO A 159 0.81 -23.99 6.44
N GLY A 160 1.32 -23.28 7.44
CA GLY A 160 2.43 -22.34 7.28
C GLY A 160 2.01 -20.92 6.92
N THR A 161 0.72 -20.63 6.81
CA THR A 161 0.18 -19.28 6.62
C THR A 161 -0.65 -18.82 7.81
N SER A 162 -0.72 -17.50 7.98
CA SER A 162 -1.68 -16.84 8.86
C SER A 162 -2.09 -15.51 8.25
N ALA A 163 -3.27 -14.99 8.60
CA ALA A 163 -3.68 -13.64 8.19
C ALA A 163 -4.32 -12.88 9.36
N GLU A 164 -3.57 -12.77 10.44
CA GLU A 164 -4.01 -12.15 11.70
C GLU A 164 -3.79 -10.64 11.75
N THR A 165 -3.19 -10.03 10.72
CA THR A 165 -2.85 -8.61 10.73
C THR A 165 -3.68 -7.84 9.70
N ALA A 166 -4.22 -6.69 10.10
CA ALA A 166 -4.72 -5.68 9.17
C ALA A 166 -3.62 -4.63 8.92
N LYS A 167 -3.26 -4.38 7.66
CA LYS A 167 -2.34 -3.31 7.25
C LYS A 167 -3.15 -2.05 6.94
N ILE A 168 -2.88 -0.96 7.65
CA ILE A 168 -3.58 0.31 7.48
C ILE A 168 -2.57 1.40 7.09
N MET A 169 -2.84 2.12 6.01
CA MET A 169 -2.04 3.28 5.59
C MET A 169 -2.64 4.57 6.15
N GLN A 170 -1.96 5.23 7.09
CA GLN A 170 -2.44 6.48 7.68
C GLN A 170 -1.94 7.73 6.94
N ASP A 171 -0.76 7.64 6.31
CA ASP A 171 -0.18 8.73 5.52
C ASP A 171 0.78 8.24 4.43
N GLY A 172 1.44 9.18 3.75
CA GLY A 172 2.44 8.91 2.71
C GLY A 172 3.88 9.08 3.22
N MET A 173 4.71 9.77 2.43
CA MET A 173 6.13 9.99 2.70
C MET A 173 6.44 11.47 2.94
N ILE A 174 7.44 11.74 3.79
CA ILE A 174 7.86 13.13 4.09
C ILE A 174 8.49 13.76 2.85
N GLU A 175 9.31 12.99 2.14
CA GLU A 175 10.02 13.38 0.92
C GLU A 175 9.06 13.78 -0.19
N ASN A 176 7.93 13.09 -0.28
CA ASN A 176 6.86 13.36 -1.24
C ASN A 176 5.87 14.43 -0.77
N GLN A 177 5.98 14.86 0.50
CA GLN A 177 5.13 15.88 1.11
C GLN A 177 3.68 15.41 1.26
N THR A 178 3.51 14.10 1.49
CA THR A 178 2.23 13.40 1.66
C THR A 178 2.11 12.75 3.04
N ALA A 179 3.17 12.79 3.85
CA ALA A 179 3.13 12.42 5.27
C ALA A 179 2.30 13.43 6.09
N ALA A 180 1.56 12.93 7.07
CA ALA A 180 0.69 13.72 7.93
C ALA A 180 1.51 14.34 9.09
N MET A 181 1.80 15.63 9.00
CA MET A 181 2.65 16.37 9.93
C MET A 181 1.82 17.24 10.90
N LEU A 182 2.34 17.54 12.09
CA LEU A 182 1.71 18.50 13.02
C LEU A 182 2.02 19.95 12.63
N ALA A 183 3.20 20.19 12.06
CA ALA A 183 3.67 21.47 11.56
C ALA A 183 4.20 21.32 10.13
N PRO A 184 4.20 22.40 9.32
CA PRO A 184 4.80 22.40 7.98
C PRO A 184 6.25 21.89 8.00
N CYS A 185 6.62 21.01 7.06
CA CYS A 185 8.01 20.60 6.88
C CYS A 185 8.84 21.76 6.32
N SER A 186 10.08 21.91 6.78
CA SER A 186 11.03 22.97 6.35
C SER A 186 11.61 22.76 4.94
N LEU A 187 10.94 21.98 4.09
CA LEU A 187 11.35 21.74 2.71
C LEU A 187 11.01 22.95 1.83
N PRO A 188 11.76 23.20 0.74
CA PRO A 188 11.75 24.47 -0.01
C PRO A 188 10.47 24.76 -0.83
N SER A 189 9.45 23.89 -0.79
CA SER A 189 8.10 24.20 -1.30
C SER A 189 7.16 24.48 -0.12
N SER A 190 6.11 25.28 -0.35
CA SER A 190 5.12 25.75 0.64
C SER A 190 4.27 24.62 1.25
N ILE A 191 4.89 23.67 1.93
CA ILE A 191 4.28 22.38 2.24
C ILE A 191 3.32 22.47 3.40
N ASP A 192 2.07 22.22 3.03
CA ASP A 192 0.96 21.81 3.86
C ASP A 192 1.33 20.61 4.74
N ARG A 193 0.59 20.40 5.82
CA ARG A 193 0.82 19.38 6.84
C ARG A 193 0.50 17.95 6.35
N GLY A 194 0.43 17.71 5.04
CA GLY A 194 -0.06 16.47 4.42
C GLY A 194 -1.47 16.07 4.86
N PRO A 195 -2.17 15.18 4.15
CA PRO A 195 -3.46 14.67 4.57
C PRO A 195 -3.30 13.48 5.52
N SER A 196 -4.28 13.28 6.40
CA SER A 196 -4.51 11.97 7.00
C SER A 196 -5.31 11.15 5.97
N MET A 197 -4.82 9.97 5.59
CA MET A 197 -5.43 9.14 4.55
C MET A 197 -6.75 8.52 5.00
N ILE A 198 -6.90 8.31 6.30
CA ILE A 198 -8.13 7.88 6.96
C ILE A 198 -8.46 8.94 8.02
N ASP A 199 -9.73 9.35 8.08
CA ASP A 199 -10.21 10.24 9.13
C ASP A 199 -9.91 9.64 10.52
N PRO A 200 -9.36 10.41 11.48
CA PRO A 200 -8.97 9.87 12.79
C PRO A 200 -10.10 9.16 13.57
N ALA A 201 -11.35 9.61 13.43
CA ALA A 201 -12.48 8.95 14.07
C ALA A 201 -12.80 7.61 13.39
N ALA A 202 -12.73 7.56 12.06
CA ALA A 202 -12.87 6.32 11.31
C ALA A 202 -11.73 5.33 11.59
N LEU A 203 -10.48 5.80 11.66
CA LEU A 203 -9.31 5.01 12.06
C LEU A 203 -9.52 4.39 13.45
N THR A 204 -9.99 5.19 14.40
CA THR A 204 -10.29 4.75 15.77
C THR A 204 -11.38 3.68 15.78
N ALA A 205 -12.48 3.90 15.06
CA ALA A 205 -13.58 2.93 14.98
C ALA A 205 -13.13 1.60 14.36
N ALA A 206 -12.36 1.65 13.27
CA ALA A 206 -11.78 0.47 12.64
C ALA A 206 -10.83 -0.27 13.59
N THR A 207 -9.95 0.45 14.29
CA THR A 207 -8.99 -0.11 15.25
C THR A 207 -9.68 -0.81 16.40
N ILE A 208 -10.68 -0.18 17.03
CA ILE A 208 -11.48 -0.80 18.09
C ILE A 208 -12.13 -2.10 17.59
N ARG A 209 -12.70 -2.08 16.38
CA ARG A 209 -13.43 -3.24 15.84
C ARG A 209 -12.49 -4.39 15.47
N LEU A 210 -11.35 -4.09 14.85
CA LEU A 210 -10.33 -5.09 14.49
C LEU A 210 -9.70 -5.72 15.74
N ASP A 211 -9.35 -4.91 16.74
CA ASP A 211 -8.81 -5.39 18.01
C ASP A 211 -9.81 -6.30 18.76
N ALA A 212 -11.10 -5.92 18.78
CA ALA A 212 -12.16 -6.74 19.39
C ALA A 212 -12.32 -8.11 18.70
N LEU A 213 -11.91 -8.23 17.44
CA LEU A 213 -11.92 -9.46 16.65
C LEU A 213 -10.58 -10.21 16.70
N GLY A 214 -9.63 -9.74 17.50
CA GLY A 214 -8.32 -10.35 17.69
C GLY A 214 -7.35 -10.14 16.53
N PHE A 215 -7.57 -9.13 15.68
CA PHE A 215 -6.57 -8.76 14.68
C PHE A 215 -5.43 -7.96 15.33
N ASN A 216 -4.21 -8.24 14.88
CA ASN A 216 -3.08 -7.33 15.01
C ASN A 216 -3.28 -6.17 14.03
N ILE A 217 -2.75 -4.99 14.36
CA ILE A 217 -2.83 -3.83 13.47
C ILE A 217 -1.43 -3.39 13.13
N HIS A 218 -1.18 -3.20 11.83
CA HIS A 218 0.08 -2.72 11.30
C HIS A 218 -0.17 -1.40 10.59
N PHE A 219 0.11 -0.29 11.28
CA PHE A 219 0.02 1.03 10.69
C PHE A 219 1.26 1.36 9.86
N HIS A 220 1.06 1.94 8.68
CA HIS A 220 2.05 2.84 8.08
C HIS A 220 1.75 4.25 8.59
N ALA A 221 2.71 4.81 9.32
CA ALA A 221 2.66 6.16 9.87
C ALA A 221 4.06 6.75 9.84
N VAL A 222 4.29 7.74 8.98
CA VAL A 222 5.61 8.38 8.83
C VAL A 222 5.63 9.74 9.53
N GLY A 223 4.62 10.56 9.30
CA GLY A 223 4.50 11.88 9.89
C GLY A 223 4.09 11.84 11.36
N ASP A 224 4.52 12.85 12.11
CA ASP A 224 4.29 12.94 13.56
C ASP A 224 2.80 13.08 13.93
N ARG A 225 1.97 13.61 13.04
CA ARG A 225 0.51 13.60 13.21
C ARG A 225 -0.07 12.20 12.97
N ALA A 226 0.35 11.49 11.90
CA ALA A 226 -0.09 10.12 11.65
C ALA A 226 0.27 9.18 12.82
N VAL A 227 1.50 9.30 13.35
CA VAL A 227 1.92 8.53 14.52
C VAL A 227 1.02 8.81 15.72
N ARG A 228 0.69 10.08 15.98
CA ARG A 228 -0.23 10.45 17.07
C ARG A 228 -1.62 9.86 16.84
N GLU A 229 -2.19 10.00 15.65
CA GLU A 229 -3.51 9.47 15.30
C GLU A 229 -3.58 7.95 15.48
N CYS A 230 -2.53 7.22 15.07
CA CYS A 230 -2.44 5.78 15.29
C CYS A 230 -2.34 5.41 16.78
N LEU A 231 -1.53 6.13 17.55
CA LEU A 231 -1.40 5.90 18.99
C LEU A 231 -2.70 6.20 19.74
N ASP A 232 -3.41 7.28 19.37
CA ASP A 232 -4.71 7.62 19.92
C ASP A 232 -5.74 6.51 19.62
N ALA A 233 -5.75 5.98 18.39
CA ALA A 233 -6.62 4.86 18.01
C ALA A 233 -6.32 3.59 18.85
N VAL A 234 -5.05 3.24 19.06
CA VAL A 234 -4.63 2.11 19.91
C VAL A 234 -5.03 2.34 21.37
N GLU A 235 -4.87 3.55 21.88
CA GLU A 235 -5.30 3.91 23.23
C GLU A 235 -6.82 3.72 23.40
N SER A 236 -7.61 4.18 22.42
CA SER A 236 -9.06 3.99 22.39
C SER A 236 -9.47 2.52 22.31
N ALA A 237 -8.80 1.70 21.49
CA ALA A 237 -9.04 0.26 21.44
C ALA A 237 -8.81 -0.42 22.79
N ARG A 238 -7.69 -0.11 23.46
CA ARG A 238 -7.40 -0.65 24.81
C ARG A 238 -8.40 -0.20 25.86
N LYS A 239 -8.90 1.04 25.78
CA LYS A 239 -9.96 1.54 26.68
C LYS A 239 -11.29 0.83 26.44
N ALA A 240 -11.64 0.54 25.18
CA ALA A 240 -12.89 -0.09 24.80
C ALA A 240 -12.91 -1.61 25.06
N ASN A 241 -11.84 -2.31 24.70
CA ASN A 241 -11.77 -3.78 24.68
C ASN A 241 -10.97 -4.37 25.86
N GLY A 242 -10.25 -3.54 26.61
CA GLY A 242 -9.32 -3.98 27.66
C GLY A 242 -7.94 -4.33 27.12
N SER A 243 -7.13 -5.01 27.94
CA SER A 243 -5.81 -5.50 27.50
C SER A 243 -6.00 -6.69 26.56
N SER A 244 -5.76 -6.50 25.27
CA SER A 244 -5.72 -7.58 24.28
C SER A 244 -4.31 -8.18 24.17
N SER A 245 -4.21 -9.40 23.66
CA SER A 245 -2.95 -9.99 23.20
C SER A 245 -2.52 -9.47 21.82
N GLY A 246 -3.33 -8.59 21.22
CA GLY A 246 -3.10 -7.99 19.91
C GLY A 246 -1.82 -7.15 19.91
N ARG A 247 -1.02 -7.32 18.86
CA ARG A 247 0.16 -6.51 18.57
C ARG A 247 -0.30 -5.32 17.73
N HIS A 248 -0.05 -4.13 18.27
CA HIS A 248 -0.29 -2.83 17.66
C HIS A 248 1.04 -2.10 17.53
#